data_AF-A0A0F5AMS5-F1
#
_entry.id   AF-A0A0F5AMS5-F1
#
_cell.length_a   1.000
_cell.length_b   1.000
_cell.length_c   1.000
_cell.angle_alpha   90.00
_cell.angle_beta   90.00
_cell.angle_gamma   90.00
#
_symmetry.space_group_name_H-M   'P 1'
#
loop_
_entity.id
_entity.type
_entity.pdbx_description
1 polymer ?
#
loop_
_entity_poly.entity_id
_entity_poly.type
_entity_poly.pdbx_seq_one_letter_code
_entity_poly.pdbx_strand_id
1 'polypeptide(L)'
;MNIATTIKSMLAPVWEQEDELLDKVVDLADYDAVNQAIPDDTLPIEEVFAEDELEELYLNFVPYLDNEAILPFMGSYGNAVFCLGIGEESQGYVYYFDLDFGLHLLTKEGLTTFFRSLKDA
;
A
#
# COMPACT_ATOMS: atom_id res chain seq x y z
N MET A 1 -3.94 -23.16 -6.00
CA MET A 1 -3.88 -22.36 -4.76
C MET A 1 -4.85 -21.20 -4.94
N ASN A 2 -5.73 -20.92 -3.98
CA ASN A 2 -6.74 -19.86 -4.13
C ASN A 2 -6.07 -18.50 -3.90
N ILE A 3 -6.14 -17.60 -4.88
CA ILE A 3 -5.52 -16.27 -4.82
C ILE A 3 -6.00 -15.47 -3.60
N ALA A 4 -7.27 -15.63 -3.23
CA ALA A 4 -7.83 -14.98 -2.05
C ALA A 4 -7.17 -15.48 -0.75
N THR A 5 -6.82 -16.77 -0.66
CA THR A 5 -6.11 -17.31 0.50
C THR A 5 -4.69 -16.78 0.57
N THR A 6 -4.01 -16.65 -0.57
CA THR A 6 -2.65 -16.08 -0.63
C THR A 6 -2.66 -14.62 -0.20
N ILE A 7 -3.58 -13.81 -0.73
CA ILE A 7 -3.70 -12.38 -0.38
C ILE A 7 -3.95 -12.22 1.12
N LYS A 8 -4.91 -12.96 1.67
CA LYS A 8 -5.21 -12.95 3.11
C LYS A 8 -3.99 -13.29 3.96
N SER A 9 -3.21 -14.30 3.55
CA SER A 9 -1.97 -14.64 4.28
C SER A 9 -0.90 -13.55 4.19
N MET A 10 -0.86 -12.78 3.10
CA MET A 10 0.08 -11.68 2.92
C MET A 10 -0.31 -10.47 3.74
N LEU A 11 -1.61 -10.19 3.87
CA LEU A 11 -2.14 -9.05 4.62
C LEU A 11 -2.39 -9.34 6.10
N ALA A 12 -2.40 -10.60 6.54
CA ALA A 12 -2.53 -10.94 7.96
C ALA A 12 -1.57 -10.14 8.89
N PRO A 13 -0.28 -9.94 8.54
CA PRO A 13 0.61 -9.11 9.35
C PRO A 13 0.24 -7.63 9.40
N VAL A 14 -0.49 -7.12 8.39
CA VAL A 14 -1.03 -5.74 8.40
C VAL A 14 -2.09 -5.65 9.50
N TRP A 15 -3.07 -6.57 9.49
CA TRP A 15 -4.18 -6.58 10.45
C TRP A 15 -3.73 -6.89 11.88
N GLU A 16 -2.71 -7.74 12.05
CA GLU A 16 -2.15 -8.05 13.37
C GLU A 16 -1.45 -6.84 14.04
N GLN A 17 -1.10 -5.81 13.27
CA GLN A 17 -0.31 -4.65 13.71
C GLN A 17 -1.03 -3.32 13.43
N GLU A 18 -2.34 -3.35 13.19
CA GLU A 18 -3.14 -2.17 12.79
C GLU A 18 -2.88 -0.95 13.69
N ASP A 19 -3.04 -1.11 15.01
CA ASP A 19 -2.82 -0.02 15.98
C ASP A 19 -1.40 0.57 15.88
N GLU A 20 -0.38 -0.27 15.65
CA GLU A 20 1.00 0.21 15.52
C GLU A 20 1.20 0.95 14.20
N LEU A 21 0.59 0.49 13.10
CA LEU A 21 0.73 1.09 11.78
C LEU A 21 0.12 2.49 11.72
N LEU A 22 -0.98 2.74 12.42
CA LEU A 22 -1.64 4.04 12.48
C LEU A 22 -0.80 5.14 13.17
N ASP A 23 0.20 4.75 13.97
CA ASP A 23 1.16 5.66 14.60
C ASP A 23 2.45 5.86 13.75
N LYS A 24 2.47 5.37 12.50
CA LYS A 24 3.64 5.41 11.62
C LYS A 24 3.45 6.32 10.41
N VAL A 25 4.60 6.71 9.86
CA VAL A 25 4.72 7.39 8.57
C VAL A 25 5.73 6.67 7.66
N VAL A 26 5.54 6.82 6.36
CA VAL A 26 6.55 6.48 5.35
C VAL A 26 7.41 7.72 5.09
N ASP A 27 8.71 7.62 5.37
CA ASP A 27 9.68 8.65 5.02
C ASP A 27 10.03 8.56 3.52
N LEU A 28 9.78 9.63 2.76
CA LEU A 28 10.00 9.65 1.32
C LEU A 28 11.43 9.95 0.92
N ALA A 29 12.32 10.29 1.87
CA ALA A 29 13.74 10.44 1.59
C ALA A 29 14.38 9.17 0.98
N ASP A 30 13.84 7.99 1.30
CA ASP A 30 14.29 6.71 0.77
C ASP A 30 13.67 6.35 -0.60
N TYR A 31 12.74 7.16 -1.12
CA TYR A 31 11.97 6.90 -2.34
C TYR A 31 12.07 8.06 -3.34
N ASP A 32 13.24 8.26 -3.94
CA ASP A 32 13.55 9.36 -4.89
C ASP A 32 12.46 9.61 -5.95
N ALA A 33 11.86 8.55 -6.50
CA ALA A 33 10.83 8.68 -7.53
C ALA A 33 9.50 9.25 -7.00
N VAL A 34 9.16 8.96 -5.74
CA VAL A 34 7.96 9.50 -5.08
C VAL A 34 8.24 10.93 -4.60
N ASN A 35 9.38 11.14 -3.96
CA ASN A 35 9.82 12.42 -3.42
C ASN A 35 9.95 13.51 -4.51
N GLN A 36 10.26 13.12 -5.75
CA GLN A 36 10.27 14.05 -6.89
C GLN A 36 8.88 14.28 -7.51
N ALA A 37 7.93 13.37 -7.27
CA ALA A 37 6.61 13.40 -7.86
C ALA A 37 5.60 14.17 -7.00
N ILE A 38 5.71 14.09 -5.67
CA ILE A 38 4.79 14.71 -4.72
C ILE A 38 5.52 15.73 -3.84
N PRO A 39 4.82 16.75 -3.31
CA PRO A 39 5.46 17.80 -2.50
C PRO A 39 5.73 17.39 -1.04
N ASP A 40 5.23 16.24 -0.61
CA ASP A 40 5.29 15.76 0.77
C ASP A 40 6.60 15.02 1.05
N ASP A 41 7.17 15.25 2.25
CA ASP A 41 8.37 14.55 2.73
C ASP A 41 8.02 13.19 3.40
N THR A 42 6.79 13.06 3.89
CA THR A 42 6.29 11.89 4.62
C THR A 42 4.86 11.57 4.24
N LEU A 43 4.51 10.29 4.22
CA LEU A 43 3.13 9.83 4.04
C LEU A 43 2.60 9.21 5.34
N PRO A 44 1.57 9.79 5.97
CA PRO A 44 0.94 9.16 7.14
C PRO A 44 0.11 7.94 6.75
N ILE A 45 -0.06 7.01 7.68
CA ILE A 45 -1.00 5.91 7.57
C ILE A 45 -2.24 6.30 8.39
N GLU A 46 -3.32 6.62 7.70
CA GLU A 46 -4.57 7.11 8.34
C GLU A 46 -5.59 5.98 8.55
N GLU A 47 -5.48 4.91 7.77
CA GLU A 47 -6.44 3.81 7.78
C GLU A 47 -5.77 2.49 7.39
N VAL A 48 -6.16 1.40 8.04
CA VAL A 48 -5.87 0.03 7.61
C VAL A 48 -7.17 -0.61 7.16
N PHE A 49 -7.23 -1.08 5.92
CA PHE A 49 -8.46 -1.63 5.38
C PHE A 49 -8.74 -3.03 5.92
N ALA A 50 -9.99 -3.27 6.35
CA ALA A 50 -10.37 -4.53 6.95
C ALA A 50 -10.46 -5.67 5.91
N GLU A 51 -10.31 -6.91 6.38
CA GLU A 51 -10.34 -8.09 5.51
C GLU A 51 -11.62 -8.21 4.68
N ASP A 52 -12.76 -7.81 5.24
CA ASP A 52 -14.08 -7.87 4.60
C ASP A 52 -14.35 -6.72 3.62
N GLU A 53 -13.50 -5.68 3.61
CA GLU A 53 -13.61 -4.52 2.72
C GLU A 53 -12.79 -4.67 1.43
N LEU A 54 -11.82 -5.60 1.42
CA LEU A 54 -10.86 -5.74 0.33
C LEU A 54 -11.49 -5.91 -1.06
N GLU A 55 -12.60 -6.67 -1.16
CA GLU A 55 -13.28 -6.90 -2.43
C GLU A 55 -13.93 -5.61 -2.95
N GLU A 56 -14.60 -4.87 -2.07
CA GLU A 56 -15.22 -3.59 -2.40
C GLU A 56 -14.15 -2.56 -2.79
N LEU A 57 -13.06 -2.47 -2.02
CA LEU A 57 -11.94 -1.59 -2.31
C LEU A 57 -11.29 -1.91 -3.65
N TYR A 58 -11.02 -3.19 -3.93
CA TYR A 58 -10.51 -3.58 -5.24
C TYR A 58 -11.43 -3.11 -6.36
N LEU A 59 -12.74 -3.37 -6.27
CA LEU A 59 -13.71 -2.96 -7.29
C LEU A 59 -13.80 -1.44 -7.46
N ASN A 60 -13.65 -0.68 -6.37
CA ASN A 60 -13.68 0.78 -6.38
C ASN A 60 -12.42 1.38 -7.01
N PHE A 61 -11.25 0.76 -6.80
CA PHE A 61 -9.97 1.27 -7.31
C PHE A 61 -9.62 0.77 -8.71
N VAL A 62 -10.07 -0.42 -9.12
CA VAL A 62 -9.81 -1.00 -10.46
C VAL A 62 -9.96 -0.01 -11.63
N PRO A 63 -10.99 0.87 -11.70
CA PRO A 63 -11.13 1.84 -12.77
C PRO A 63 -9.98 2.85 -12.90
N TYR A 64 -9.21 3.05 -11.81
CA TYR A 64 -8.12 4.02 -11.71
C TYR A 64 -6.74 3.37 -11.83
N LEU A 65 -6.66 2.04 -11.73
CA LEU A 65 -5.41 1.30 -11.62
C LEU A 65 -4.84 0.82 -12.97
N ASP A 66 -5.36 1.27 -14.12
CA ASP A 66 -4.82 0.97 -15.46
C ASP A 66 -4.56 -0.54 -15.78
N ASN A 67 -5.31 -1.44 -15.13
CA ASN A 67 -5.12 -2.91 -15.15
C ASN A 67 -3.88 -3.44 -14.40
N GLU A 68 -3.27 -2.62 -13.54
CA GLU A 68 -2.29 -3.08 -12.58
C GLU A 68 -2.95 -4.07 -11.60
N ALA A 69 -2.39 -5.26 -11.52
CA ALA A 69 -2.86 -6.29 -10.59
C ALA A 69 -2.36 -5.95 -9.18
N ILE A 70 -2.96 -4.92 -8.58
CA ILE A 70 -2.66 -4.43 -7.24
C ILE A 70 -3.94 -4.32 -6.40
N LEU A 71 -3.78 -4.33 -5.08
CA LEU A 71 -4.86 -4.30 -4.10
C LEU A 71 -4.56 -3.24 -3.03
N PRO A 72 -5.41 -2.22 -2.85
CA PRO A 72 -5.29 -1.29 -1.72
C PRO A 72 -5.39 -2.04 -0.39
N PHE A 73 -4.55 -1.67 0.57
CA PHE A 73 -4.57 -2.28 1.91
C PHE A 73 -4.41 -1.28 3.07
N MET A 74 -3.98 -0.04 2.79
CA MET A 74 -3.99 1.06 3.76
C MET A 74 -4.31 2.39 3.06
N GLY A 75 -4.92 3.31 3.79
CA GLY A 75 -5.18 4.69 3.37
C GLY A 75 -4.13 5.66 3.90
N SER A 76 -3.81 6.65 3.07
CA SER A 76 -3.06 7.86 3.45
C SER A 76 -4.00 9.07 3.38
N TYR A 77 -3.51 10.25 3.73
CA TYR A 77 -4.27 11.49 3.65
C TYR A 77 -4.76 11.77 2.21
N GLY A 78 -6.02 12.20 2.07
CA GLY A 78 -6.62 12.50 0.77
C GLY A 78 -7.18 11.26 0.07
N ASN A 79 -6.98 11.16 -1.25
CA ASN A 79 -7.42 10.01 -2.05
C ASN A 79 -6.24 9.09 -2.40
N ALA A 80 -5.28 8.96 -1.47
CA ALA A 80 -4.07 8.19 -1.68
C ALA A 80 -4.09 6.91 -0.83
N VAL A 81 -3.56 5.83 -1.39
CA VAL A 81 -3.57 4.50 -0.77
C VAL A 81 -2.25 3.78 -0.98
N PHE A 82 -1.92 2.90 -0.05
CA PHE A 82 -0.86 1.91 -0.22
C PHE A 82 -1.44 0.65 -0.82
N CYS A 83 -0.78 0.11 -1.85
CA CYS A 83 -1.24 -1.02 -2.62
C CYS A 83 -0.25 -2.17 -2.60
N LEU A 84 -0.76 -3.40 -2.54
CA LEU A 84 -0.01 -4.65 -2.62
C LEU A 84 -0.13 -5.22 -4.04
N GLY A 85 0.99 -5.56 -4.66
CA GLY A 85 1.00 -6.30 -5.92
C GLY A 85 0.49 -7.73 -5.73
N ILE A 86 -0.47 -8.12 -6.56
CA ILE A 86 -1.10 -9.46 -6.59
C ILE A 86 -0.98 -10.14 -7.96
N GLY A 87 -0.38 -9.46 -8.94
CA GLY A 87 -0.06 -10.04 -10.26
C GLY A 87 1.15 -10.95 -10.22
N GLU A 88 1.29 -11.83 -11.21
CA GLU A 88 2.37 -12.85 -11.24
C GLU A 88 3.79 -12.23 -11.18
N GLU A 89 4.00 -11.07 -11.80
CA GLU A 89 5.32 -10.40 -11.85
C GLU A 89 5.54 -9.36 -10.73
N SER A 90 4.46 -8.94 -10.07
CA SER A 90 4.45 -7.91 -9.03
C SER A 90 4.07 -8.44 -7.64
N GLN A 91 3.88 -9.75 -7.50
CA GLN A 91 3.35 -10.34 -6.28
C GLN A 91 4.21 -9.96 -5.07
N GLY A 92 3.59 -9.28 -4.11
CA GLY A 92 4.22 -8.84 -2.88
C GLY A 92 4.86 -7.46 -2.95
N TYR A 93 5.01 -6.84 -4.12
CA TYR A 93 5.53 -5.47 -4.20
C TYR A 93 4.59 -4.49 -3.51
N VAL A 94 5.16 -3.43 -2.93
CA VAL A 94 4.39 -2.40 -2.24
C VAL A 94 4.48 -1.11 -3.04
N TYR A 95 3.33 -0.48 -3.24
CA TYR A 95 3.16 0.72 -4.01
C TYR A 95 2.45 1.80 -3.21
N TYR A 96 2.67 3.04 -3.59
CA TYR A 96 1.86 4.20 -3.24
C TYR A 96 1.06 4.61 -4.47
N PHE A 97 -0.25 4.75 -4.33
CA PHE A 97 -1.12 5.24 -5.40
C PHE A 97 -1.80 6.52 -4.93
N ASP A 98 -1.72 7.55 -5.76
CA ASP A 98 -2.38 8.82 -5.56
C ASP A 98 -3.16 9.18 -6.84
N LEU A 99 -4.39 9.67 -6.70
CA LEU A 99 -5.21 10.02 -7.87
C LEU A 99 -4.61 11.14 -8.72
N ASP A 100 -3.87 12.07 -8.12
CA ASP A 100 -3.29 13.22 -8.80
C ASP A 100 -1.88 12.93 -9.33
N PHE A 101 -1.11 12.09 -8.63
CA PHE A 101 0.29 11.81 -8.94
C PHE A 101 0.55 10.45 -9.58
N GLY A 102 -0.40 9.52 -9.49
CA GLY A 102 -0.36 8.20 -10.09
C GLY A 102 0.24 7.13 -9.18
N LEU A 103 0.69 6.03 -9.80
CA LEU A 103 1.22 4.86 -9.11
C LEU A 103 2.75 4.91 -9.02
N HIS A 104 3.25 4.78 -7.80
CA HIS A 104 4.68 4.75 -7.51
C HIS A 104 5.07 3.49 -6.75
N LEU A 105 6.16 2.85 -7.17
CA LEU A 105 6.71 1.70 -6.47
C LEU A 105 7.49 2.16 -5.23
N LEU A 106 7.15 1.61 -4.06
CA LEU A 106 7.92 1.80 -2.83
C LEU A 106 8.98 0.71 -2.71
N THR A 107 8.59 -0.57 -2.71
CA THR A 107 9.58 -1.65 -2.59
C THR A 107 9.16 -2.93 -3.32
N LYS A 108 10.16 -3.63 -3.87
CA LYS A 108 10.00 -4.98 -4.44
C LYS A 108 10.26 -6.09 -3.41
N GLU A 109 10.75 -5.75 -2.23
CA GLU A 109 11.17 -6.73 -1.22
C GLU A 109 10.03 -7.21 -0.33
N GLY A 110 8.86 -6.58 -0.44
CA GLY A 110 7.65 -7.01 0.25
C GLY A 110 7.32 -6.26 1.53
N LEU A 111 6.18 -6.63 2.13
CA LEU A 111 5.62 -5.99 3.32
C LEU A 111 6.57 -5.99 4.51
N THR A 112 7.36 -7.06 4.71
CA THR A 112 8.32 -7.11 5.82
C THR A 112 9.40 -6.03 5.69
N THR A 113 9.93 -5.80 4.48
CA THR A 113 10.90 -4.70 4.27
C THR A 113 10.20 -3.36 4.42
N PHE A 114 9.00 -3.22 3.87
CA PHE A 114 8.20 -1.99 3.98
C PHE A 114 7.93 -1.61 5.44
N PHE A 115 7.45 -2.53 6.29
CA PHE A 115 7.19 -2.22 7.70
C PHE A 115 8.45 -1.84 8.48
N ARG A 116 9.62 -2.35 8.08
CA ARG A 116 10.90 -1.97 8.70
C ARG A 116 11.37 -0.57 8.30
N SER A 117 10.90 -0.01 7.19
CA SER A 117 11.26 1.34 6.78
C SER A 117 10.40 2.41 7.45
N LEU A 118 9.21 2.04 7.96
CA LEU A 118 8.30 2.94 8.66
C LEU A 118 8.97 3.65 9.85
N LYS A 119 8.59 4.92 10.05
CA LYS A 119 9.06 5.78 11.14
C LYS A 119 7.89 6.11 12.08
N ASP A 120 8.21 6.43 13.32
CA ASP A 120 7.23 7.02 14.23
C ASP A 120 6.80 8.41 13.70
N ALA A 121 5.51 8.70 13.77
CA ALA A 121 4.92 9.99 13.36
C ALA A 121 5.34 11.18 14.24
#